data_AF-A0A1H9F4T0-F1
#
_entry.id   AF-A0A1H9F4T0-F1
#
_cell.length_a   1.000
_cell.length_b   1.000
_cell.length_c   1.000
_cell.angle_alpha   90.00
_cell.angle_beta   90.00
_cell.angle_gamma   90.00
#
_symmetry.space_group_name_H-M   'P 1'
#
loop_
_entity.id
_entity.type
_entity.pdbx_description
1 polymer ?
#
loop_
_entity_poly.entity_id
_entity_poly.type
_entity_poly.pdbx_seq_one_letter_code
_entity_poly.pdbx_strand_id
1 'polypeptide(L)'
;MLCYHWDEQIKEVGDFLFLTFADLSAWFLIAVVVVIIVNVIKYKSGLKRFDWLVLALLVMTNVVFLILSNFDLYAFNMLWKQFLVLTISAVILNYFFNLSIESRMSEKGKEIEWQEDQKIVRSLLIVGSIGLFGFLVYTIWYTTPTQIDKSLEGIHFQLEDPDTEEMVMIEIEGELERTIKGGGFFEGELTIQGSETTIPQDDMKVNIDYRDNEEGMLLYFSDEDTHLAGNIFVHNDFEQVVIHDENGSIVAAPARDQDEALDLARDLTGDEI
;
A
#
# COMPACT_ATOMS: atom_id res chain seq x y z
N MET A 1 -14.46 -31.30 -9.87
CA MET A 1 -14.92 -30.05 -9.21
C MET A 1 -14.54 -30.04 -7.71
N LEU A 2 -13.30 -30.41 -7.37
CA LEU A 2 -12.74 -30.36 -6.00
C LEU A 2 -11.21 -30.07 -6.00
N CYS A 3 -10.60 -29.89 -7.18
CA CYS A 3 -9.17 -29.56 -7.31
C CYS A 3 -8.91 -28.05 -7.53
N TYR A 4 -9.92 -27.25 -7.87
CA TYR A 4 -9.74 -25.81 -8.10
C TYR A 4 -9.58 -25.00 -6.81
N HIS A 5 -9.97 -25.55 -5.66
CA HIS A 5 -9.95 -24.79 -4.39
C HIS A 5 -8.58 -24.79 -3.68
N TRP A 6 -7.60 -25.54 -4.19
CA TRP A 6 -6.27 -25.61 -3.59
C TRP A 6 -5.27 -24.62 -4.17
N ASP A 7 -5.47 -24.12 -5.41
CA ASP A 7 -4.56 -23.14 -6.02
C ASP A 7 -4.82 -21.70 -5.54
N GLU A 8 -6.08 -21.34 -5.27
CA GLU A 8 -6.43 -20.05 -4.63
C GLU A 8 -5.72 -19.85 -3.29
N GLN A 9 -5.66 -20.89 -2.45
CA GLN A 9 -4.97 -20.82 -1.15
C GLN A 9 -3.45 -20.70 -1.27
N ILE A 10 -2.84 -21.07 -2.40
CA ILE A 10 -1.39 -20.97 -2.60
C ILE A 10 -1.01 -19.60 -3.19
N LYS A 11 -1.86 -19.00 -4.05
CA LYS A 11 -1.71 -17.59 -4.48
C LYS A 11 -1.84 -16.63 -3.28
N GLU A 12 -2.80 -16.83 -2.37
CA GLU A 12 -2.91 -16.04 -1.11
C GLU A 12 -1.66 -16.12 -0.21
N VAL A 13 -0.91 -17.24 -0.26
CA VAL A 13 0.34 -17.41 0.51
C VAL A 13 1.54 -16.75 -0.20
N GLY A 14 1.46 -16.51 -1.51
CA GLY A 14 2.47 -15.81 -2.31
C GLY A 14 2.46 -14.29 -2.10
N ASP A 15 1.27 -13.67 -2.11
CA ASP A 15 1.08 -12.24 -1.82
C ASP A 15 1.31 -11.90 -0.33
N PHE A 16 1.42 -12.94 0.50
CA PHE A 16 1.70 -12.86 1.92
C PHE A 16 3.06 -12.23 2.27
N LEU A 17 3.96 -11.95 1.31
CA LEU A 17 5.31 -11.44 1.58
C LEU A 17 5.55 -9.97 1.20
N PHE A 18 4.62 -9.31 0.52
CA PHE A 18 4.82 -7.92 0.08
C PHE A 18 4.19 -6.91 1.04
N LEU A 19 4.91 -6.61 2.12
CA LEU A 19 4.69 -5.32 2.80
C LEU A 19 5.13 -4.21 1.85
N THR A 20 4.25 -3.24 1.55
CA THR A 20 4.67 -2.09 0.76
C THR A 20 5.74 -1.30 1.51
N PHE A 21 6.68 -0.74 0.75
CA PHE A 21 7.75 0.10 1.32
C PHE A 21 7.19 1.25 2.16
N ALA A 22 6.01 1.77 1.76
CA ALA A 22 5.36 2.86 2.46
C ALA A 22 4.89 2.46 3.87
N ASP A 23 4.28 1.28 4.02
CA ASP A 23 3.91 0.72 5.33
C ASP A 23 5.13 0.51 6.23
N LEU A 24 6.20 -0.09 5.68
CA LEU A 24 7.47 -0.27 6.38
C LEU A 24 8.07 1.06 6.86
N SER A 25 7.99 2.10 6.03
CA SER A 25 8.61 3.41 6.30
C SER A 25 7.90 4.20 7.40
N ALA A 26 6.56 4.15 7.47
CA ALA A 26 5.78 4.84 8.49
C ALA A 26 6.12 4.33 9.90
N TRP A 27 6.12 3.01 10.04
CA TRP A 27 6.41 2.32 11.29
C TRP A 27 7.89 2.46 11.68
N PHE A 28 8.80 2.38 10.72
CA PHE A 28 10.22 2.68 10.94
C PHE A 28 10.44 4.09 11.53
N LEU A 29 9.76 5.11 10.99
CA LEU A 29 9.87 6.49 11.49
C LEU A 29 9.38 6.62 12.94
N ILE A 30 8.28 5.94 13.31
CA ILE A 30 7.80 5.92 14.70
C ILE A 30 8.86 5.30 15.62
N ALA A 31 9.45 4.16 15.24
CA ALA A 31 10.56 3.56 15.98
C ALA A 31 11.74 4.51 16.16
N VAL A 32 12.17 5.16 15.08
CA VAL A 32 13.29 6.13 15.10
C VAL A 32 12.99 7.25 16.09
N VAL A 33 11.79 7.85 16.04
CA VAL A 33 11.39 8.93 16.94
C VAL A 33 11.40 8.48 18.40
N VAL A 34 10.83 7.30 18.70
CA VAL A 34 10.82 6.75 20.06
C VAL A 34 12.24 6.52 20.58
N VAL A 35 13.12 5.90 19.78
CA VAL A 35 14.52 5.65 20.15
C VAL A 35 15.28 6.96 20.37
N ILE A 36 15.05 7.97 19.53
CA ILE A 36 15.67 9.30 19.69
C ILE A 36 15.22 9.94 21.02
N ILE A 37 13.92 10.01 21.28
CA ILE A 37 13.37 10.62 22.51
C ILE A 37 13.97 9.94 23.75
N VAL A 38 13.97 8.62 23.74
CA VAL A 38 14.51 7.78 24.80
C VAL A 38 15.99 8.06 25.04
N ASN A 39 16.80 8.13 23.99
CA ASN A 39 18.23 8.40 24.11
C ASN A 39 18.52 9.83 24.57
N VAL A 40 17.69 10.80 24.18
CA VAL A 40 17.76 12.18 24.70
C VAL A 40 17.50 12.21 26.21
N ILE A 41 16.51 11.46 26.69
CA ILE A 41 16.21 11.36 28.14
C ILE A 41 17.36 10.69 28.88
N LYS A 42 17.93 9.60 28.34
CA LYS A 42 19.13 8.93 28.90
C LYS A 42 20.29 9.91 29.02
N TYR A 43 20.58 10.62 27.95
CA TYR A 43 21.67 11.58 27.88
C TYR A 43 21.50 12.70 28.92
N LYS A 44 20.30 13.28 29.04
CA LYS A 44 20.04 14.39 29.97
C LYS A 44 20.01 13.97 31.45
N SER A 45 19.58 12.75 31.75
CA SER A 45 19.38 12.28 33.13
C SER A 45 20.63 11.66 33.77
N GLY A 46 21.67 11.36 32.99
CA GLY A 46 22.88 10.69 33.50
C GLY A 46 22.62 9.27 34.02
N LEU A 47 21.48 8.67 33.68
CA LEU A 47 21.06 7.36 34.18
C LEU A 47 21.84 6.24 33.48
N LYS A 48 22.86 5.70 34.15
CA LYS A 48 23.63 4.52 33.69
C LYS A 48 22.80 3.24 33.49
N ARG A 49 21.58 3.15 34.02
CA ARG A 49 20.71 1.96 33.93
C ARG A 49 19.55 2.10 32.93
N PHE A 50 19.49 3.19 32.17
CA PHE A 50 18.34 3.48 31.32
C PHE A 50 18.09 2.43 30.23
N ASP A 51 19.13 1.71 29.78
CA ASP A 51 19.02 0.68 28.74
C ASP A 51 17.98 -0.41 29.02
N TRP A 52 17.83 -0.80 30.29
CA TRP A 52 16.82 -1.77 30.70
C TRP A 52 15.39 -1.22 30.65
N LEU A 53 15.22 0.09 30.86
CA LEU A 53 13.90 0.72 30.88
C LEU A 53 13.37 0.89 29.45
N VAL A 54 14.24 1.27 28.51
CA VAL A 54 13.92 1.28 27.06
C VAL A 54 13.52 -0.11 26.61
N LEU A 55 14.34 -1.11 26.92
CA LEU A 55 14.09 -2.49 26.55
C LEU A 55 12.78 -2.99 27.19
N ALA A 56 12.55 -2.71 28.47
CA ALA A 56 11.33 -3.09 29.17
C ALA A 56 10.08 -2.40 28.60
N LEU A 57 10.19 -1.14 28.20
CA LEU A 57 9.07 -0.40 27.60
C LEU A 57 8.78 -0.92 26.20
N LEU A 58 9.81 -1.18 25.41
CA LEU A 58 9.70 -1.79 24.07
C LEU A 58 9.09 -3.20 24.17
N VAL A 59 9.54 -4.02 25.13
CA VAL A 59 8.96 -5.34 25.44
C VAL A 59 7.52 -5.23 25.94
N MET A 60 7.19 -4.27 26.81
CA MET A 60 5.80 -4.05 27.25
C MET A 60 4.89 -3.64 26.10
N THR A 61 5.34 -2.72 25.23
CA THR A 61 4.59 -2.34 24.03
C THR A 61 4.40 -3.55 23.12
N ASN A 62 5.40 -4.43 22.97
CA ASN A 62 5.29 -5.70 22.25
C ASN A 62 4.26 -6.65 22.87
N VAL A 63 4.23 -6.79 24.19
CA VAL A 63 3.27 -7.66 24.88
C VAL A 63 1.85 -7.11 24.79
N VAL A 64 1.66 -5.80 24.95
CA VAL A 64 0.34 -5.15 24.80
C VAL A 64 -0.17 -5.29 23.37
N PHE A 65 0.71 -5.12 22.38
CA PHE A 65 0.36 -5.32 20.98
C PHE A 65 -0.04 -6.76 20.68
N LEU A 66 0.72 -7.75 21.17
CA LEU A 66 0.38 -9.18 21.10
C LEU A 66 -0.99 -9.49 21.72
N ILE A 67 -1.31 -8.89 22.87
CA ILE A 67 -2.61 -9.06 23.52
C ILE A 67 -3.74 -8.43 22.68
N LEU A 68 -3.56 -7.20 22.19
CA LEU A 68 -4.56 -6.51 21.36
C LEU A 68 -4.81 -7.23 20.04
N SER A 69 -3.75 -7.78 19.45
CA SER A 69 -3.81 -8.51 18.20
C SER A 69 -4.54 -9.87 18.34
N ASN A 70 -4.68 -10.40 19.56
CA ASN A 70 -5.45 -11.63 19.81
C ASN A 70 -6.97 -11.41 19.76
N PHE A 71 -7.43 -10.17 19.65
CA PHE A 71 -8.86 -9.83 19.54
C PHE A 71 -9.35 -9.74 18.09
N ASP A 72 -8.45 -9.66 17.10
CA ASP A 72 -8.78 -9.63 15.68
C ASP A 72 -7.65 -10.31 14.87
N LEU A 73 -7.92 -11.55 14.44
CA LEU A 73 -6.95 -12.38 13.70
C LEU A 73 -6.52 -11.77 12.36
N TYR A 74 -7.40 -10.98 11.74
CA TYR A 74 -7.14 -10.36 10.43
C TYR A 74 -6.23 -9.14 10.60
N ALA A 75 -6.53 -8.29 11.59
CA ALA A 75 -5.65 -7.19 11.97
C ALA A 75 -4.29 -7.69 12.49
N PHE A 76 -4.24 -8.82 13.21
CA PHE A 76 -2.99 -9.42 13.72
C PHE A 76 -2.01 -9.70 12.60
N ASN A 77 -2.46 -10.39 11.56
CA ASN A 77 -1.59 -10.93 10.52
C ASN A 77 -0.94 -9.81 9.69
N MET A 78 -1.70 -8.73 9.50
CA MET A 78 -1.26 -7.51 8.84
C MET A 78 -0.31 -6.68 9.73
N LEU A 79 -0.65 -6.50 11.01
CA LEU A 79 0.10 -5.66 11.94
C LEU A 79 1.40 -6.30 12.45
N TRP A 80 1.43 -7.63 12.61
CA TRP A 80 2.61 -8.33 13.16
C TRP A 80 3.87 -8.12 12.31
N LYS A 81 3.72 -8.08 10.97
CA LYS A 81 4.86 -7.88 10.05
C LYS A 81 5.43 -6.47 10.18
N GLN A 82 4.55 -5.47 10.16
CA GLN A 82 4.90 -4.05 10.36
C GLN A 82 5.60 -3.86 11.72
N PHE A 83 5.09 -4.52 12.74
CA PHE A 83 5.59 -4.45 14.10
C PHE A 83 6.94 -5.15 14.31
N LEU A 84 7.17 -6.29 13.65
CA LEU A 84 8.45 -7.01 13.67
C LEU A 84 9.56 -6.15 13.06
N VAL A 85 9.27 -5.48 11.94
CA VAL A 85 10.23 -4.58 11.30
C VAL A 85 10.51 -3.36 12.17
N LEU A 86 9.48 -2.78 12.78
CA LEU A 86 9.64 -1.67 13.72
C LEU A 86 10.53 -2.07 14.90
N THR A 87 10.32 -3.26 15.46
CA THR A 87 11.08 -3.77 16.60
C THR A 87 12.54 -4.04 16.23
N ILE A 88 12.80 -4.74 15.12
CA ILE A 88 14.17 -4.99 14.63
C ILE A 88 14.89 -3.67 14.34
N SER A 89 14.22 -2.74 13.66
CA SER A 89 14.76 -1.43 13.32
C SER A 89 15.09 -0.61 14.56
N ALA A 90 14.20 -0.57 15.54
CA ALA A 90 14.43 0.10 16.81
C ALA A 90 15.62 -0.52 17.57
N VAL A 91 15.76 -1.84 17.57
CA VAL A 91 16.89 -2.54 18.19
C VAL A 91 18.21 -2.20 17.48
N ILE A 92 18.24 -2.24 16.14
CA ILE A 92 19.42 -1.89 15.33
C ILE A 92 19.82 -0.44 15.55
N LEU A 93 18.87 0.50 15.45
CA LEU A 93 19.11 1.91 15.71
C LEU A 93 19.64 2.14 17.12
N ASN A 94 19.00 1.53 18.13
CA ASN A 94 19.43 1.66 19.51
C ASN A 94 20.85 1.10 19.70
N TYR A 95 21.18 -0.03 19.08
CA TYR A 95 22.52 -0.61 19.09
C TYR A 95 23.57 0.35 18.48
N PHE A 96 23.30 0.89 17.28
CA PHE A 96 24.21 1.85 16.63
C PHE A 96 24.36 3.15 17.42
N PHE A 97 23.26 3.64 18.03
CA PHE A 97 23.31 4.79 18.91
C PHE A 97 24.20 4.52 20.12
N ASN A 98 24.03 3.35 20.77
CA ASN A 98 24.82 3.01 21.95
C ASN A 98 26.30 2.83 21.59
N LEU A 99 26.62 2.18 20.47
CA LEU A 99 27.99 2.09 19.93
C LEU A 99 28.59 3.47 19.65
N SER A 100 27.83 4.37 19.03
CA SER A 100 28.29 5.72 18.71
C SER A 100 28.59 6.52 19.97
N ILE A 101 27.74 6.37 21.00
CA ILE A 101 27.92 7.00 22.31
C ILE A 101 29.14 6.39 23.04
N GLU A 102 29.29 5.06 23.03
CA GLU A 102 30.37 4.36 23.72
C GLU A 102 31.73 4.64 23.08
N SER A 103 31.82 4.60 21.75
CA SER A 103 33.02 4.99 21.00
C SER A 103 33.47 6.39 21.39
N ARG A 104 32.54 7.36 21.41
CA ARG A 104 32.82 8.75 21.83
C ARG A 104 33.25 8.86 23.30
N MET A 105 32.61 8.11 24.19
CA MET A 105 32.96 8.10 25.62
C MET A 105 34.32 7.45 25.91
N SER A 106 34.72 6.44 25.11
CA SER A 106 36.03 5.80 25.25
C SER A 106 37.19 6.67 24.73
N GLU A 107 36.92 7.49 23.71
CA GLU A 107 37.91 8.37 23.09
C GLU A 107 38.16 9.64 23.92
N LYS A 108 37.12 10.20 24.54
CA LYS A 108 37.22 11.32 25.49
C LYS A 108 37.49 10.79 26.91
N GLY A 109 38.76 10.47 27.18
CA GLY A 109 39.23 10.13 28.52
C GLY A 109 39.04 11.29 29.52
N LYS A 110 37.90 11.28 30.23
CA LYS A 110 37.48 12.16 31.33
C LYS A 110 37.14 13.61 30.92
N GLU A 111 35.98 14.04 31.42
CA GLU A 111 35.30 15.33 31.22
C GLU A 111 34.54 15.46 29.89
N ILE A 112 33.28 14.98 29.94
CA ILE A 112 32.28 15.21 28.89
C ILE A 112 31.98 16.71 28.86
N GLU A 113 32.51 17.43 27.87
CA GLU A 113 32.13 18.81 27.58
C GLU A 113 30.69 18.84 27.06
N TRP A 114 29.76 18.96 27.99
CA TRP A 114 28.30 18.98 27.79
C TRP A 114 27.82 19.93 26.68
N GLN A 115 28.61 20.95 26.31
CA GLN A 115 28.23 21.93 25.28
C GLN A 115 28.36 21.42 23.84
N GLU A 116 29.33 20.55 23.53
CA GLU A 116 29.50 20.01 22.16
C GLU A 116 28.44 18.95 21.84
N ASP A 117 28.20 18.04 22.78
CA ASP A 117 27.25 16.95 22.60
C ASP A 117 25.80 17.46 22.47
N GLN A 118 25.45 18.55 23.15
CA GLN A 118 24.14 19.21 22.97
C GLN A 118 23.90 19.66 21.53
N LYS A 119 24.95 20.09 20.81
CA LYS A 119 24.81 20.52 19.41
C LYS A 119 24.49 19.34 18.50
N ILE A 120 25.15 18.20 18.71
CA ILE A 120 24.91 16.98 17.94
C ILE A 120 23.49 16.45 18.18
N VAL A 121 23.07 16.37 19.44
CA VAL A 121 21.71 15.92 19.79
C VAL A 121 20.65 16.85 19.20
N ARG A 122 20.85 18.18 19.27
CA ARG A 122 19.94 19.16 18.64
C ARG A 122 19.90 18.98 17.12
N SER A 123 21.05 18.76 16.48
CA SER A 123 21.10 18.53 15.03
C SER A 123 20.34 17.27 14.63
N LEU A 124 20.49 16.17 15.37
CA LEU A 124 19.77 14.93 15.11
C LEU A 124 18.26 15.09 15.30
N LEU A 125 17.84 15.79 16.34
CA LEU A 125 16.44 16.11 16.58
C LEU A 125 15.86 16.94 15.42
N ILE A 126 16.57 17.99 14.97
CA ILE A 126 16.13 18.84 13.87
C ILE A 126 16.00 18.03 12.58
N VAL A 127 17.02 17.25 12.22
CA VAL A 127 17.00 16.41 10.99
C VAL A 127 15.88 15.38 11.06
N GLY A 128 15.70 14.71 12.21
CA GLY A 128 14.61 13.76 12.42
C GLY A 128 13.23 14.41 12.33
N SER A 129 13.05 15.61 12.90
CA SER A 129 11.80 16.36 12.80
C SER A 129 11.50 16.79 11.37
N ILE A 130 12.49 17.22 10.59
CA ILE A 130 12.32 17.59 9.17
C ILE A 130 11.93 16.36 8.36
N GLY A 131 12.61 15.22 8.58
CA GLY A 131 12.30 13.96 7.89
C GLY A 131 10.87 13.48 8.19
N LEU A 132 10.47 13.50 9.47
CA LEU A 132 9.11 13.14 9.88
C LEU A 132 8.06 14.08 9.28
N PHE A 133 8.32 15.40 9.27
CA PHE A 133 7.42 16.36 8.69
C PHE A 133 7.25 16.16 7.18
N GLY A 134 8.36 15.96 6.46
CA GLY A 134 8.34 15.66 5.03
C GLY A 134 7.57 14.37 4.71
N PHE A 135 7.74 13.34 5.53
CA PHE A 135 6.98 12.10 5.41
C PHE A 135 5.47 12.32 5.60
N LEU A 136 5.06 13.05 6.64
CA LEU A 136 3.64 13.35 6.89
C LEU A 136 3.01 14.14 5.74
N VAL A 137 3.72 15.15 5.22
CA VAL A 137 3.25 15.93 4.07
C VAL A 137 3.12 15.04 2.83
N TYR A 138 4.09 14.17 2.57
CA TYR A 138 4.03 13.21 1.47
C TYR A 138 2.85 12.25 1.60
N THR A 139 2.62 11.67 2.80
CA THR A 139 1.51 10.77 3.04
C THR A 139 0.17 11.45 2.80
N ILE A 140 -0.05 12.64 3.37
CA ILE A 140 -1.29 13.40 3.17
C ILE A 140 -1.49 13.71 1.69
N TRP A 141 -0.45 14.16 1.00
CA TRP A 141 -0.52 14.48 -0.42
C TRP A 141 -0.86 13.25 -1.28
N TYR A 142 -0.23 12.11 -1.00
CA TYR A 142 -0.43 10.87 -1.76
C TYR A 142 -1.82 10.26 -1.55
N THR A 143 -2.38 10.32 -0.34
CA THR A 143 -3.71 9.76 -0.02
C THR A 143 -4.85 10.75 -0.26
N THR A 144 -4.58 12.00 -0.61
CA THR A 144 -5.64 12.95 -0.94
C THR A 144 -6.32 12.52 -2.24
N PRO A 145 -7.66 12.47 -2.29
CA PRO A 145 -8.38 12.15 -3.52
C PRO A 145 -7.91 13.01 -4.69
N THR A 146 -7.60 12.38 -5.81
CA THR A 146 -7.19 13.07 -7.05
C THR A 146 -8.23 12.85 -8.12
N GLN A 147 -8.60 13.93 -8.80
CA GLN A 147 -9.43 13.86 -10.00
C GLN A 147 -8.67 13.15 -11.12
N ILE A 148 -9.31 12.16 -11.74
CA ILE A 148 -8.85 11.43 -12.92
C ILE A 148 -9.78 11.78 -14.07
N ASP A 149 -9.17 12.07 -15.21
CA ASP A 149 -9.81 12.30 -16.50
C ASP A 149 -8.87 11.64 -17.53
N LYS A 150 -9.25 10.44 -17.97
CA LYS A 150 -8.45 9.61 -18.86
C LYS A 150 -9.32 9.06 -19.98
N SER A 151 -8.74 9.00 -21.17
CA SER A 151 -9.31 8.33 -22.33
C SER A 151 -8.30 7.32 -22.84
N LEU A 152 -8.72 6.05 -22.96
CA LEU A 152 -7.90 4.94 -23.39
C LEU A 152 -8.55 4.27 -24.61
N GLU A 153 -7.78 4.09 -25.68
CA GLU A 153 -8.17 3.25 -26.81
C GLU A 153 -7.83 1.78 -26.49
N GLY A 154 -8.80 0.89 -26.64
CA GLY A 154 -8.66 -0.53 -26.33
C GLY A 154 -9.40 -1.43 -27.31
N ILE A 155 -9.38 -2.71 -27.01
CA ILE A 155 -10.07 -3.75 -27.78
C ILE A 155 -11.08 -4.46 -26.90
N HIS A 156 -12.28 -4.63 -27.45
CA HIS A 156 -13.30 -5.53 -26.95
C HIS A 156 -13.26 -6.84 -27.74
N PHE A 157 -13.26 -7.97 -27.03
CA PHE A 157 -13.30 -9.29 -27.63
C PHE A 157 -14.03 -10.33 -26.77
N GLN A 158 -14.56 -11.37 -27.42
CA GLN A 158 -15.22 -12.50 -26.78
C GLN A 158 -14.30 -13.72 -26.74
N LEU A 159 -14.15 -14.39 -25.59
CA LEU A 159 -13.30 -15.59 -25.47
C LEU A 159 -13.77 -16.77 -26.33
N GLU A 160 -15.08 -16.89 -26.55
CA GLU A 160 -15.67 -17.99 -27.33
C GLU A 160 -15.69 -17.73 -28.84
N ASP A 161 -15.53 -16.47 -29.26
CA ASP A 161 -15.59 -16.06 -30.66
C ASP A 161 -14.43 -15.11 -31.01
N PRO A 162 -13.27 -15.65 -31.45
CA PRO A 162 -12.08 -14.85 -31.71
C PRO A 162 -12.26 -13.85 -32.87
N ASP A 163 -13.30 -14.01 -33.69
CA ASP A 163 -13.57 -13.09 -34.81
C ASP A 163 -14.32 -11.81 -34.37
N THR A 164 -14.70 -11.71 -33.09
CA THR A 164 -15.31 -10.50 -32.49
C THR A 164 -14.23 -9.57 -31.95
N GLU A 165 -13.57 -8.82 -32.84
CA GLU A 165 -12.65 -7.75 -32.46
C GLU A 165 -13.31 -6.39 -32.73
N GLU A 166 -13.55 -5.61 -31.68
CA GLU A 166 -14.11 -4.26 -31.79
C GLU A 166 -13.20 -3.25 -31.08
N MET A 167 -12.83 -2.18 -31.80
CA MET A 167 -12.10 -1.07 -31.19
C MET A 167 -13.05 -0.29 -30.28
N VAL A 168 -12.63 -0.06 -29.05
CA VAL A 168 -13.40 0.69 -28.05
C VAL A 168 -12.59 1.84 -27.46
N MET A 169 -13.30 2.85 -26.98
CA MET A 169 -12.73 3.96 -26.23
C MET A 169 -13.31 3.96 -24.82
N ILE A 170 -12.44 3.86 -23.82
CA ILE A 170 -12.80 3.92 -22.41
C ILE A 170 -12.50 5.33 -21.90
N GLU A 171 -13.53 6.05 -21.48
CA GLU A 171 -13.43 7.35 -20.82
C GLU A 171 -13.67 7.16 -19.32
N ILE A 172 -12.78 7.69 -18.50
CA ILE A 172 -12.76 7.52 -17.04
C ILE A 172 -12.66 8.90 -16.42
N GLU A 173 -13.74 9.33 -15.76
CA GLU A 173 -13.84 10.64 -15.12
C GLU A 173 -14.30 10.48 -13.67
N GLY A 174 -13.50 10.91 -12.69
CA GLY A 174 -13.91 10.77 -11.29
C GLY A 174 -12.84 11.06 -10.26
N GLU A 175 -13.12 10.72 -9.00
CA GLU A 175 -12.17 10.85 -7.90
C GLU A 175 -11.54 9.51 -7.56
N LEU A 176 -10.21 9.45 -7.57
CA LEU A 176 -9.45 8.32 -7.08
C LEU A 176 -8.84 8.65 -5.72
N GLU A 177 -9.25 7.89 -4.70
CA GLU A 177 -8.63 7.86 -3.39
C GLU A 177 -7.62 6.71 -3.30
N ARG A 178 -6.33 7.03 -3.21
CA ARG A 178 -5.25 6.03 -3.14
C ARG A 178 -5.03 5.55 -1.73
N THR A 179 -4.71 4.27 -1.59
CA THR A 179 -4.19 3.76 -0.33
C THR A 179 -2.67 3.65 -0.34
N ILE A 180 -2.07 3.77 0.85
CA ILE A 180 -0.61 3.63 1.05
C ILE A 180 -0.12 2.20 0.71
N LYS A 181 -1.04 1.22 0.70
CA LYS A 181 -0.76 -0.19 0.41
C LYS A 181 -0.83 -0.54 -1.07
N GLY A 182 -1.10 0.44 -1.93
CA GLY A 182 -1.48 0.17 -3.31
C GLY A 182 -2.99 0.01 -3.43
N GLY A 183 -3.48 0.05 -4.67
CA GLY A 183 -4.90 0.09 -4.92
C GLY A 183 -5.57 1.40 -4.48
N GLY A 184 -6.89 1.41 -4.52
CA GLY A 184 -7.66 2.61 -4.20
C GLY A 184 -9.16 2.38 -4.19
N PHE A 185 -9.87 3.48 -3.98
CA PHE A 185 -11.30 3.59 -4.16
C PHE A 185 -11.55 4.64 -5.23
N PHE A 186 -12.18 4.25 -6.32
CA PHE A 186 -12.60 5.16 -7.38
C PHE A 186 -14.11 5.34 -7.32
N GLU A 187 -14.55 6.59 -7.35
CA GLU A 187 -15.94 7.01 -7.49
C GLU A 187 -16.04 7.99 -8.66
N GLY A 188 -16.78 7.61 -9.69
CA GLY A 188 -16.81 8.39 -10.93
C GLY A 188 -17.69 7.78 -12.00
N GLU A 189 -17.46 8.21 -13.23
CA GLU A 189 -18.12 7.76 -14.44
C GLU A 189 -17.12 6.99 -15.31
N LEU A 190 -17.57 5.86 -15.84
CA LEU A 190 -16.82 5.03 -16.78
C LEU A 190 -17.69 4.78 -18.01
N THR A 191 -17.24 5.28 -19.15
CA THR A 191 -17.97 5.23 -20.42
C THR A 191 -17.18 4.40 -21.41
N ILE A 192 -17.82 3.41 -22.04
CA ILE A 192 -17.21 2.55 -23.06
C ILE A 192 -17.93 2.80 -24.39
N GLN A 193 -17.24 3.43 -25.33
CA GLN A 193 -17.76 3.72 -26.67
C GLN A 193 -17.23 2.70 -27.68
N GLY A 194 -18.05 2.34 -28.68
CA GLY A 194 -17.59 1.57 -29.84
C GLY A 194 -17.94 0.07 -29.84
N SER A 195 -18.62 -0.45 -28.81
CA SER A 195 -19.04 -1.85 -28.72
C SER A 195 -20.48 -2.01 -28.22
N GLU A 196 -21.23 -2.97 -28.76
CA GLU A 196 -22.55 -3.39 -28.24
C GLU A 196 -22.43 -4.27 -26.98
N THR A 197 -21.58 -3.87 -26.03
CA THR A 197 -21.41 -4.60 -24.76
C THR A 197 -22.71 -4.57 -23.93
N THR A 198 -22.98 -5.65 -23.18
CA THR A 198 -24.15 -5.78 -22.29
C THR A 198 -24.19 -4.73 -21.18
N ILE A 199 -23.05 -4.11 -20.88
CA ILE A 199 -22.89 -3.03 -19.92
C ILE A 199 -23.51 -1.75 -20.55
N PRO A 200 -24.56 -1.17 -19.92
CA PRO A 200 -25.21 0.03 -20.45
C PRO A 200 -24.20 1.15 -20.75
N GLN A 201 -24.29 1.71 -21.95
CA GLN A 201 -23.25 2.58 -22.53
C GLN A 201 -23.18 4.00 -21.94
N ASP A 202 -24.22 4.46 -21.22
CA ASP A 202 -24.37 5.87 -20.85
C ASP A 202 -24.22 6.11 -19.34
N ASP A 203 -23.27 7.00 -18.98
CA ASP A 203 -23.11 7.74 -17.72
C ASP A 203 -23.34 6.93 -16.43
N MET A 204 -22.62 5.82 -16.30
CA MET A 204 -22.68 5.01 -15.09
C MET A 204 -21.82 5.59 -13.99
N LYS A 205 -22.45 5.98 -12.88
CA LYS A 205 -21.72 6.12 -11.63
C LYS A 205 -21.24 4.76 -11.16
N VAL A 206 -19.92 4.57 -11.19
CA VAL A 206 -19.26 3.34 -10.77
C VAL A 206 -18.47 3.58 -9.50
N ASN A 207 -18.54 2.59 -8.60
CA ASN A 207 -17.67 2.52 -7.44
C ASN A 207 -16.77 1.30 -7.62
N ILE A 208 -15.46 1.55 -7.68
CA ILE A 208 -14.47 0.49 -7.82
C ILE A 208 -13.62 0.49 -6.56
N ASP A 209 -13.82 -0.53 -5.75
CA ASP A 209 -12.97 -0.82 -4.59
C ASP A 209 -11.96 -1.89 -5.00
N TYR A 210 -10.72 -1.46 -5.19
CA TYR A 210 -9.59 -2.33 -5.50
C TYR A 210 -8.51 -2.12 -4.43
N ARG A 211 -8.94 -2.02 -3.18
CA ARG A 211 -8.04 -1.98 -2.03
C ARG A 211 -7.50 -3.40 -1.82
N ASP A 212 -6.20 -3.50 -1.61
CA ASP A 212 -5.41 -4.73 -1.42
C ASP A 212 -4.94 -5.45 -2.69
N ASN A 213 -5.67 -5.40 -3.81
CA ASN A 213 -5.28 -6.01 -5.09
C ASN A 213 -5.49 -5.08 -6.30
N GLU A 214 -4.98 -5.45 -7.47
CA GLU A 214 -5.29 -4.75 -8.74
C GLU A 214 -6.68 -5.10 -9.29
N GLU A 215 -7.40 -6.03 -8.65
CA GLU A 215 -8.77 -6.42 -8.99
C GLU A 215 -9.78 -5.67 -8.12
N GLY A 216 -10.85 -5.18 -8.74
CA GLY A 216 -12.03 -4.62 -8.11
C GLY A 216 -13.32 -5.11 -8.76
N MET A 217 -14.42 -4.98 -8.04
CA MET A 217 -15.75 -5.23 -8.62
C MET A 217 -16.27 -3.97 -9.29
N LEU A 218 -16.75 -4.09 -10.53
CA LEU A 218 -17.41 -3.01 -11.25
C LEU A 218 -18.90 -3.01 -10.87
N LEU A 219 -19.27 -2.13 -9.93
CA LEU A 219 -20.64 -1.96 -9.48
C LEU A 219 -21.24 -0.70 -10.10
N TYR A 220 -22.42 -0.82 -10.70
CA TYR A 220 -23.19 0.33 -11.16
C TYR A 220 -24.53 0.43 -10.43
N PHE A 221 -25.02 1.67 -10.33
CA PHE A 221 -26.26 1.99 -9.62
C PHE A 221 -27.35 2.39 -10.63
N SER A 222 -28.49 1.71 -10.59
CA SER A 222 -29.66 2.02 -11.41
C SER A 222 -30.87 2.23 -10.50
N ASP A 223 -31.36 3.47 -10.43
CA ASP A 223 -32.49 3.95 -9.60
C ASP A 223 -32.44 3.54 -8.11
N GLU A 224 -32.71 2.28 -7.79
CA GLU A 224 -32.78 1.71 -6.44
C GLU A 224 -31.95 0.43 -6.24
N ASP A 225 -31.39 -0.14 -7.31
CA ASP A 225 -30.64 -1.41 -7.29
C ASP A 225 -29.15 -1.20 -7.60
N THR A 226 -28.31 -2.01 -6.95
CA THR A 226 -26.88 -2.14 -7.27
C THR A 226 -26.69 -3.40 -8.09
N HIS A 227 -26.10 -3.25 -9.27
CA HIS A 227 -25.83 -4.34 -10.18
C HIS A 227 -24.33 -4.54 -10.33
N LEU A 228 -23.90 -5.81 -10.35
CA LEU A 228 -22.55 -6.19 -10.71
C LEU A 228 -22.47 -6.24 -12.24
N ALA A 229 -21.64 -5.38 -12.84
CA ALA A 229 -21.36 -5.44 -14.28
C ALA A 229 -20.25 -6.44 -14.61
N GLY A 230 -19.37 -6.73 -13.64
CA GLY A 230 -18.24 -7.63 -13.83
C GLY A 230 -17.09 -7.30 -12.89
N ASN A 231 -15.92 -7.85 -13.20
CA ASN A 231 -14.67 -7.52 -12.53
C ASN A 231 -13.87 -6.53 -13.38
N ILE A 232 -13.15 -5.64 -12.72
CA ILE A 232 -12.23 -4.71 -13.36
C ILE A 232 -10.85 -4.86 -12.72
N PHE A 233 -9.83 -5.00 -13.56
CA PHE A 233 -8.44 -5.04 -13.18
C PHE A 233 -7.80 -3.71 -13.57
N VAL A 234 -7.20 -3.01 -12.61
CA VAL A 234 -6.71 -1.65 -12.76
C VAL A 234 -5.24 -1.59 -12.36
N HIS A 235 -4.42 -1.09 -13.27
CA HIS A 235 -2.99 -0.86 -13.02
C HIS A 235 -2.63 0.62 -13.17
N ASN A 236 -1.73 1.10 -12.30
CA ASN A 236 -1.19 2.47 -12.27
C ASN A 236 -2.26 3.57 -12.43
N ASP A 237 -3.22 3.64 -11.51
CA ASP A 237 -4.28 4.67 -11.51
C ASP A 237 -5.06 4.71 -12.83
N PHE A 238 -5.49 3.55 -13.35
CA PHE A 238 -6.18 3.43 -14.64
C PHE A 238 -5.31 3.83 -15.85
N GLU A 239 -4.00 3.62 -15.81
CA GLU A 239 -3.20 3.64 -17.05
C GLU A 239 -3.41 2.38 -17.88
N GLN A 240 -3.77 1.27 -17.23
CA GLN A 240 -4.19 0.03 -17.88
C GLN A 240 -5.42 -0.51 -17.16
N VAL A 241 -6.35 -1.01 -17.95
CA VAL A 241 -7.65 -1.47 -17.48
C VAL A 241 -8.05 -2.71 -18.26
N VAL A 242 -8.51 -3.74 -17.55
CA VAL A 242 -9.15 -4.93 -18.14
C VAL A 242 -10.48 -5.12 -17.44
N ILE A 243 -11.57 -5.15 -18.20
CA ILE A 243 -12.93 -5.39 -17.70
C ILE A 243 -13.37 -6.75 -18.20
N HIS A 244 -13.83 -7.60 -17.28
CA HIS A 244 -14.36 -8.93 -17.56
C HIS A 244 -15.83 -8.99 -17.14
N ASP A 245 -16.72 -9.15 -18.12
CA ASP A 245 -18.15 -9.39 -17.92
C ASP A 245 -18.41 -10.89 -17.64
N GLU A 246 -19.49 -11.19 -16.91
CA GLU A 246 -19.94 -12.56 -16.60
C GLU A 246 -20.20 -13.41 -17.86
N ASN A 247 -20.44 -12.77 -19.02
CA ASN A 247 -20.66 -13.45 -20.29
C ASN A 247 -19.36 -13.88 -21.01
N GLY A 248 -18.18 -13.67 -20.42
CA GLY A 248 -16.89 -13.98 -21.05
C GLY A 248 -16.44 -12.96 -22.11
N SER A 249 -17.05 -11.78 -22.06
CA SER A 249 -16.65 -10.60 -22.82
C SER A 249 -15.54 -9.87 -22.07
N ILE A 250 -14.46 -9.52 -22.77
CA ILE A 250 -13.31 -8.82 -22.21
C ILE A 250 -13.08 -7.51 -22.95
N VAL A 251 -12.88 -6.43 -22.20
CA VAL A 251 -12.41 -5.15 -22.72
C VAL A 251 -11.05 -4.86 -22.11
N ALA A 252 -10.02 -4.68 -22.93
CA ALA A 252 -8.66 -4.36 -22.44
C ALA A 252 -8.13 -3.08 -23.09
N ALA A 253 -7.58 -2.18 -22.27
CA ALA A 253 -6.99 -0.93 -22.71
C ALA A 253 -5.75 -0.55 -21.88
N PRO A 254 -4.73 0.07 -22.48
CA PRO A 254 -4.62 0.39 -23.90
C PRO A 254 -4.22 -0.85 -24.71
N ALA A 255 -4.84 -1.02 -25.89
CA ALA A 255 -4.50 -2.09 -26.82
C ALA A 255 -4.86 -1.68 -28.25
N ARG A 256 -4.04 -2.09 -29.23
CA ARG A 256 -4.24 -1.77 -30.65
C ARG A 256 -4.83 -2.91 -31.46
N ASP A 257 -4.70 -4.13 -30.95
CA ASP A 257 -5.17 -5.36 -31.56
C ASP A 257 -5.48 -6.38 -30.47
N GLN A 258 -6.20 -7.44 -30.87
CA GLN A 258 -6.63 -8.51 -29.97
C GLN A 258 -5.45 -9.21 -29.26
N ASP A 259 -4.31 -9.36 -29.93
CA ASP A 259 -3.13 -10.01 -29.35
C ASP A 259 -2.57 -9.18 -28.18
N GLU A 260 -2.41 -7.86 -28.37
CA GLU A 260 -1.98 -6.93 -27.30
C GLU A 260 -3.00 -6.87 -26.15
N ALA A 261 -4.29 -6.91 -26.47
CA ALA A 261 -5.38 -6.93 -25.49
C ALA A 261 -5.36 -8.22 -24.64
N LEU A 262 -5.10 -9.37 -25.27
CA LEU A 262 -5.04 -10.67 -24.60
C LEU A 262 -3.80 -10.79 -23.71
N ASP A 263 -2.65 -10.30 -24.18
CA ASP A 263 -1.42 -10.25 -23.39
C ASP A 263 -1.61 -9.34 -22.15
N LEU A 264 -2.23 -8.18 -22.33
CA LEU A 264 -2.56 -7.28 -21.22
C LEU A 264 -3.53 -7.94 -20.21
N ALA A 265 -4.55 -8.63 -20.71
CA ALA A 265 -5.51 -9.35 -19.86
C ALA A 265 -4.82 -10.44 -19.04
N ARG A 266 -3.92 -11.22 -19.64
CA ARG A 266 -3.16 -12.26 -18.92
C ARG A 266 -2.21 -11.67 -17.88
N ASP A 267 -1.54 -10.56 -18.20
CA ASP A 267 -0.60 -9.90 -17.30
C ASP A 267 -1.32 -9.37 -16.04
N LEU A 268 -2.50 -8.77 -16.19
CA LEU A 268 -3.24 -8.19 -15.06
C LEU A 268 -4.09 -9.20 -14.28
N THR A 269 -4.69 -10.20 -14.94
CA THR A 269 -5.50 -11.22 -14.26
C THR A 269 -4.64 -12.32 -13.63
N GLY A 270 -3.45 -12.57 -14.19
CA GLY A 270 -2.60 -13.69 -13.80
C GLY A 270 -3.21 -15.06 -14.11
N ASP A 271 -4.18 -15.11 -15.02
CA ASP A 271 -4.85 -16.32 -15.49
C ASP A 271 -4.35 -16.73 -16.88
N GLU A 272 -4.29 -18.04 -17.13
CA GLU A 272 -4.13 -18.57 -18.48
C GLU A 272 -5.47 -18.46 -19.21
N ILE A 273 -5.70 -17.30 -19.82
CA ILE A 273 -6.83 -17.00 -20.71
C ILE A 273 -6.60 -17.64 -22.08
#